data_AF-A0A9X2WD55-F1
#
_entry.id   AF-A0A9X2WD55-F1
#
_cell.length_a   1.000
_cell.length_b   1.000
_cell.length_c   1.000
_cell.angle_alpha   90.00
_cell.angle_beta   90.00
_cell.angle_gamma   90.00
#
_symmetry.space_group_name_H-M   'P 1'
#
loop_
_entity.id
_entity.type
_entity.pdbx_description
1 polymer ?
#
loop_
_entity_poly.entity_id
_entity_poly.type
_entity_poly.pdbx_seq_one_letter_code
_entity_poly.pdbx_strand_id
1 'polypeptide(L)'
;MKTLIAIFCLLTSAVFAEEQSYEVLVKKDDLEEARFKNEMEARLARDIKSYLGDNRFIIQVEATLQKTRTMVKDSDPVSPNPALPKPPVRQPITEIRPRSVKTFDANELEVLPGLPVNELPLLQENQQEIQALQNKVQQLERERTDVLNYADQLKQEAETKIQTIREKTLGFRNSIKKMTITLVVERTLNDEQVEFLRNLITRKSQLDELRGDTLNIVRTEFKRLDTDKPSPASIWDEYALWFWLASLLLILLLMALGMRALSRRMVPAAPSVSAVSAVSGEPRNLAFPQENDQQIELKRQVNEIRQELVSTGLSQPQLFQQLVQQSFQRQQYSEVAAMLESMGKPLLRSLIPALSSSQWQELEQQRSEADWNSDSLLQSLSAFQQRLQQGLADNAGGSSPFSFLEKLNDSQVLYLIKDEDTRIKALVMSQLPAERAADIIQRMKEKDQASVAYELGQFDTLPVSAFRDVADRLAHASLSVPTFENISADGLSVLIRMLDNMNSAEETRLLKTLKGEKPETYYRLRQVYFTFADMARAPERVLANELRDIDRTVLAAALCHTSTEFKRHILAALPAKLRAAVIAELKTAEADIAQETVESGRQQVVQKMRDVLKAGRFSMEELTPIAQNHQG
;
A
#
# COMPACT_ATOMS: atom_id res chain seq x y z
N MET A 1 -26.25 62.70 14.52
CA MET A 1 -25.68 61.35 14.36
C MET A 1 -26.73 60.24 14.58
N LYS A 2 -27.98 60.44 14.14
CA LYS A 2 -29.07 59.44 14.18
C LYS A 2 -29.72 59.19 12.81
N THR A 3 -29.30 59.95 11.80
CA THR A 3 -29.74 59.83 10.40
C THR A 3 -28.78 59.00 9.54
N LEU A 4 -27.58 58.69 10.03
CA LEU A 4 -26.61 57.84 9.32
C LEU A 4 -26.84 56.33 9.55
N ILE A 5 -27.55 55.96 10.62
CA ILE A 5 -27.82 54.56 10.98
C ILE A 5 -29.03 54.00 10.22
N ALA A 6 -29.95 54.85 9.76
CA ALA A 6 -31.13 54.43 8.99
C ALA A 6 -30.81 54.11 7.52
N ILE A 7 -29.72 54.65 6.96
CA ILE A 7 -29.31 54.41 5.56
C ILE A 7 -28.47 53.13 5.43
N PHE A 8 -27.83 52.68 6.52
CA PHE A 8 -27.08 51.42 6.52
C PHE A 8 -27.99 50.18 6.67
N CYS A 9 -29.24 50.35 7.13
CA CYS A 9 -30.22 49.25 7.24
C CYS A 9 -31.12 49.08 6.01
N LEU A 10 -31.03 49.95 4.99
CA LEU A 10 -31.84 49.87 3.76
C LEU A 10 -31.09 49.34 2.54
N LEU A 11 -29.82 48.95 2.70
CA LEU A 11 -28.99 48.35 1.65
C LEU A 11 -28.61 46.88 1.91
N THR A 12 -29.15 46.26 2.97
CA THR A 12 -28.94 44.83 3.29
C THR A 12 -30.22 44.00 3.19
N SER A 13 -31.12 44.37 2.28
CA SER A 13 -32.21 43.50 1.82
C SER A 13 -32.04 43.20 0.33
N ALA A 14 -30.81 42.83 -0.06
CA ALA A 14 -30.63 41.97 -1.21
C ALA A 14 -31.14 40.59 -0.81
N VAL A 15 -32.26 40.22 -1.41
CA VAL A 15 -32.92 38.92 -1.35
C VAL A 15 -31.86 37.82 -1.49
N PHE A 16 -31.49 37.18 -0.38
CA PHE A 16 -30.97 35.82 -0.42
C PHE A 16 -32.15 34.95 -0.88
N ALA A 17 -32.19 34.65 -2.17
CA ALA A 17 -32.93 33.48 -2.61
C ALA A 17 -32.25 32.29 -1.95
N GLU A 18 -32.88 31.70 -0.94
CA GLU A 18 -32.48 30.41 -0.40
C GLU A 18 -32.52 29.40 -1.54
N GLU A 19 -31.35 29.04 -2.08
CA GLU A 19 -31.17 27.83 -2.86
C GLU A 19 -31.55 26.65 -1.95
N GLN A 20 -32.80 26.17 -2.07
CA GLN A 20 -33.28 25.04 -1.30
C GLN A 20 -32.52 23.78 -1.75
N SER A 21 -31.46 23.44 -1.02
CA SER A 21 -30.76 22.19 -1.20
C SER A 21 -31.56 21.05 -0.57
N TYR A 22 -31.81 19.97 -1.31
CA TYR A 22 -32.43 18.75 -0.78
C TYR A 22 -31.47 17.56 -0.83
N GLU A 23 -31.54 16.72 0.20
CA GLU A 23 -30.74 15.51 0.33
C GLU A 23 -31.47 14.31 -0.30
N VAL A 24 -30.80 13.61 -1.21
CA VAL A 24 -31.34 12.40 -1.86
C VAL A 24 -30.49 11.18 -1.50
N LEU A 25 -31.14 10.07 -1.16
CA LEU A 25 -30.47 8.80 -0.86
C LEU A 25 -29.84 8.19 -2.11
N VAL A 26 -28.61 7.69 -1.98
CA VAL A 26 -27.84 7.03 -3.03
C VAL A 26 -27.66 5.55 -2.69
N LYS A 27 -27.43 4.72 -3.71
CA LYS A 27 -27.15 3.29 -3.54
C LYS A 27 -25.94 3.09 -2.60
N LYS A 28 -26.09 2.13 -1.67
CA LYS A 28 -25.10 1.75 -0.66
C LYS A 28 -23.76 1.35 -1.31
N ASP A 29 -22.65 1.77 -0.70
CA ASP A 29 -21.30 1.30 -1.00
C ASP A 29 -20.84 0.35 0.12
N ASP A 30 -20.83 -0.95 -0.16
CA ASP A 30 -20.49 -1.98 0.82
C ASP A 30 -19.00 -1.94 1.23
N LEU A 31 -18.12 -1.41 0.39
CA LEU A 31 -16.69 -1.31 0.69
C LEU A 31 -16.40 -0.17 1.67
N GLU A 32 -17.04 0.98 1.50
CA GLU A 32 -16.94 2.11 2.44
C GLU A 32 -17.47 1.73 3.83
N GLU A 33 -18.57 0.97 3.91
CA GLU A 33 -19.12 0.46 5.16
C GLU A 33 -18.16 -0.51 5.87
N ALA A 34 -17.59 -1.48 5.13
CA ALA A 34 -16.62 -2.43 5.68
C ALA A 34 -15.36 -1.73 6.21
N ARG A 35 -14.87 -0.69 5.50
CA ARG A 35 -13.73 0.12 5.94
C ARG A 35 -14.03 0.87 7.23
N PHE A 36 -15.18 1.54 7.31
CA PHE A 36 -15.59 2.26 8.51
C PHE A 36 -15.70 1.33 9.72
N LYS A 37 -16.31 0.14 9.53
CA LYS A 37 -16.38 -0.90 10.57
C LYS A 37 -14.99 -1.26 11.11
N ASN A 38 -14.07 -1.61 10.22
CA ASN A 38 -12.73 -2.06 10.61
C ASN A 38 -11.92 -0.95 11.30
N GLU A 39 -12.01 0.28 10.80
CA GLU A 39 -11.31 1.43 11.39
C GLU A 39 -11.85 1.77 12.78
N MET A 40 -13.17 1.77 12.95
CA MET A 40 -13.81 2.02 14.24
C MET A 40 -13.46 0.93 15.26
N GLU A 41 -13.50 -0.34 14.84
CA GLU A 41 -13.13 -1.49 15.68
C GLU A 41 -11.67 -1.40 16.12
N ALA A 42 -10.74 -1.14 15.20
CA ALA A 42 -9.32 -1.02 15.51
C ALA A 42 -9.02 0.16 16.46
N ARG A 43 -9.70 1.30 16.27
CA ARG A 43 -9.55 2.48 17.13
C ARG A 43 -10.04 2.20 18.54
N LEU A 44 -11.25 1.63 18.67
CA LEU A 44 -11.81 1.29 19.98
C LEU A 44 -10.99 0.19 20.65
N ALA A 45 -10.54 -0.82 19.92
CA ALA A 45 -9.68 -1.88 20.45
C ALA A 45 -8.37 -1.32 21.01
N ARG A 46 -7.74 -0.35 20.32
CA ARG A 46 -6.52 0.29 20.80
C ARG A 46 -6.74 1.03 22.11
N ASP A 47 -7.80 1.85 22.17
CA ASP A 47 -8.14 2.63 23.36
C ASP A 47 -8.50 1.71 24.55
N ILE A 48 -9.27 0.65 24.30
CA ILE A 48 -9.64 -0.35 25.31
C ILE A 48 -8.41 -1.12 25.79
N LYS A 49 -7.53 -1.56 24.88
CA LYS A 49 -6.28 -2.24 25.23
C LYS A 49 -5.36 -1.37 26.07
N SER A 50 -5.30 -0.06 25.80
CA SER A 50 -4.49 0.86 26.61
C SER A 50 -4.95 0.94 28.07
N TYR A 51 -6.26 0.77 28.32
CA TYR A 51 -6.84 0.78 29.66
C TYR A 51 -6.81 -0.59 30.34
N LEU A 52 -7.11 -1.65 29.58
CA LEU A 52 -7.19 -3.02 30.08
C LEU A 52 -5.84 -3.73 30.17
N GLY A 53 -4.80 -3.21 29.52
CA GLY A 53 -3.46 -3.81 29.48
C GLY A 53 -3.50 -5.20 28.85
N ASP A 54 -3.13 -6.21 29.64
CA ASP A 54 -3.07 -7.62 29.23
C ASP A 54 -4.41 -8.36 29.35
N ASN A 55 -5.45 -7.72 29.89
CA ASN A 55 -6.77 -8.35 29.99
C ASN A 55 -7.36 -8.58 28.60
N ARG A 56 -7.92 -9.78 28.39
CA ARG A 56 -8.49 -10.18 27.10
C ARG A 56 -9.88 -9.57 26.92
N PHE A 57 -10.13 -9.09 25.71
CA PHE A 57 -11.43 -8.60 25.28
C PHE A 57 -11.64 -8.90 23.79
N ILE A 58 -12.89 -8.96 23.37
CA ILE A 58 -13.30 -8.99 21.96
C ILE A 58 -14.23 -7.82 21.75
N ILE A 59 -13.99 -7.02 20.71
CA ILE A 59 -14.89 -5.94 20.32
C ILE A 59 -15.35 -6.18 18.88
N GLN A 60 -16.64 -6.06 18.65
CA GLN A 60 -17.25 -6.15 17.33
C GLN A 60 -18.10 -4.91 17.10
N VAL A 61 -17.84 -4.22 16.00
CA VAL A 61 -18.63 -3.07 15.56
C VAL A 61 -19.47 -3.48 14.37
N GLU A 62 -20.77 -3.19 14.40
CA GLU A 62 -21.67 -3.32 13.26
C GLU A 62 -22.26 -1.96 12.98
N ALA A 63 -22.03 -1.41 11.79
CA ALA A 63 -22.54 -0.10 11.41
C ALA A 63 -23.17 -0.20 10.02
N THR A 64 -24.30 0.45 9.86
CA THR A 64 -24.95 0.65 8.56
C THR A 64 -24.80 2.11 8.16
N LEU A 65 -24.25 2.37 6.98
CA LEU A 65 -24.05 3.73 6.46
C LEU A 65 -25.12 4.07 5.43
N GLN A 66 -25.52 5.35 5.39
CA GLN A 66 -26.35 5.91 4.33
C GLN A 66 -25.60 7.06 3.64
N LYS A 67 -25.60 7.03 2.31
CA LYS A 67 -24.95 8.05 1.47
C LYS A 67 -26.02 8.99 0.95
N THR A 68 -25.96 10.26 1.37
CA THR A 68 -26.86 11.31 0.85
C THR A 68 -26.08 12.19 -0.12
N ARG A 69 -26.72 12.58 -1.22
CA ARG A 69 -26.21 13.62 -2.13
C ARG A 69 -27.01 14.90 -1.96
N THR A 70 -26.33 16.03 -1.86
CA THR A 70 -26.98 17.35 -1.81
C THR A 70 -27.13 17.89 -3.23
N MET A 71 -28.34 18.28 -3.59
CA MET A 71 -28.66 18.89 -4.88
C MET A 71 -29.10 20.32 -4.70
N VAL A 72 -28.69 21.20 -5.60
CA VAL A 72 -29.27 22.55 -5.74
C VAL A 72 -29.94 22.64 -7.11
N LYS A 73 -31.15 23.18 -7.11
CA LYS A 73 -31.90 23.46 -8.33
C LYS A 73 -31.40 24.78 -8.91
N ASP A 74 -30.71 24.70 -10.04
CA ASP A 74 -30.24 25.89 -10.73
C ASP A 74 -31.45 26.72 -11.22
N SER A 75 -31.47 28.01 -10.90
CA SER A 75 -32.53 28.95 -11.32
C SER A 75 -31.91 30.13 -12.04
N ASP A 76 -31.23 29.85 -13.15
CA ASP A 76 -30.73 30.90 -14.03
C ASP A 76 -31.88 31.56 -14.83
N PRO A 77 -31.82 32.89 -15.05
CA PRO A 77 -32.87 33.63 -15.73
C PRO A 77 -32.91 33.28 -17.22
N VAL A 78 -34.12 32.99 -17.68
CA VAL A 78 -34.50 32.66 -19.06
C VAL A 78 -33.87 33.63 -20.08
N SER A 79 -32.92 33.14 -20.88
CA SER A 79 -32.56 33.74 -22.17
C SER A 79 -33.73 33.60 -23.16
N PRO A 80 -33.89 34.52 -24.14
CA PRO A 80 -35.16 34.73 -24.82
C PRO A 80 -35.60 33.47 -25.57
N ASN A 81 -36.82 33.06 -25.25
CA ASN A 81 -37.57 31.96 -25.83
C ASN A 81 -37.32 31.84 -27.35
N PRO A 82 -36.60 30.81 -27.85
CA PRO A 82 -36.68 30.50 -29.28
C PRO A 82 -38.13 30.11 -29.54
N ALA A 83 -38.83 30.92 -30.34
CA ALA A 83 -40.24 30.74 -30.59
C ALA A 83 -40.50 29.29 -31.03
N LEU A 84 -41.42 28.61 -30.35
CA LEU A 84 -41.88 27.28 -30.70
C LEU A 84 -42.12 27.20 -32.22
N PRO A 85 -41.72 26.11 -32.89
CA PRO A 85 -41.95 25.95 -34.31
C PRO A 85 -43.44 26.15 -34.60
N LYS A 86 -43.79 26.90 -35.66
CA LYS A 86 -45.20 27.21 -35.97
C LYS A 86 -45.87 25.94 -36.51
N PRO A 87 -47.12 25.63 -36.09
CA PRO A 87 -47.83 24.46 -36.59
C PRO A 87 -48.10 24.59 -38.10
N PRO A 88 -48.14 23.45 -38.83
CA PRO A 88 -48.47 23.46 -40.26
C PRO A 88 -49.89 24.02 -40.48
N VAL A 89 -50.04 24.91 -41.47
CA VAL A 89 -51.32 25.56 -41.82
C VAL A 89 -52.24 24.52 -42.46
N ARG A 90 -53.35 24.18 -41.81
CA ARG A 90 -54.37 23.29 -42.37
C ARG A 90 -55.29 24.06 -43.31
N GLN A 91 -55.51 23.54 -44.52
CA GLN A 91 -56.55 24.05 -45.41
C GLN A 91 -57.93 23.54 -44.94
N PRO A 92 -59.00 24.35 -45.03
CA PRO A 92 -60.34 23.91 -44.65
C PRO A 92 -60.78 22.72 -45.50
N ILE A 93 -61.35 21.71 -44.85
CA ILE A 93 -61.92 20.54 -45.50
C ILE A 93 -63.17 21.00 -46.26
N THR A 94 -63.09 21.12 -47.58
CA THR A 94 -64.29 21.27 -48.41
C THR A 94 -65.08 19.97 -48.32
N GLU A 95 -66.24 19.99 -47.67
CA GLU A 95 -67.15 18.83 -47.58
C GLU A 95 -67.49 18.33 -48.99
N ILE A 96 -67.03 17.14 -49.35
CA ILE A 96 -67.53 16.43 -50.53
C ILE A 96 -68.84 15.77 -50.10
N ARG A 97 -69.97 16.41 -50.40
CA ARG A 97 -71.28 15.73 -50.29
C ARG A 97 -71.37 14.69 -51.41
N PRO A 98 -71.48 13.38 -51.12
CA PRO A 98 -71.81 12.42 -52.16
C PRO A 98 -73.18 12.79 -52.73
N ARG A 99 -73.27 12.99 -54.05
CA ARG A 99 -74.54 13.26 -54.72
C ARG A 99 -75.43 12.03 -54.55
N SER A 100 -76.68 12.21 -54.12
CA SER A 100 -77.61 11.10 -53.91
C SER A 100 -77.71 10.26 -55.18
N VAL A 101 -77.33 9.00 -55.10
CA VAL A 101 -77.55 8.02 -56.16
C VAL A 101 -79.06 7.97 -56.42
N LYS A 102 -79.51 8.42 -57.59
CA LYS A 102 -80.88 8.15 -58.03
C LYS A 102 -80.98 6.64 -58.23
N THR A 103 -81.70 5.96 -57.35
CA THR A 103 -82.16 4.59 -57.59
C THR A 103 -83.14 4.64 -58.75
N PHE A 104 -82.76 4.08 -59.90
CA PHE A 104 -83.68 3.89 -61.02
C PHE A 104 -84.52 2.63 -60.73
N ASP A 105 -85.84 2.75 -60.87
CA ASP A 105 -86.77 1.62 -60.81
C ASP A 105 -86.54 0.70 -62.01
N ALA A 106 -86.42 -0.61 -61.76
CA ALA A 106 -86.06 -1.63 -62.74
C ALA A 106 -87.15 -1.94 -63.79
N ASN A 107 -88.21 -1.14 -63.88
CA ASN A 107 -89.36 -1.38 -64.77
C ASN A 107 -89.49 -0.39 -65.94
N GLU A 108 -88.50 0.47 -66.19
CA GLU A 108 -88.53 1.48 -67.26
C GLU A 108 -87.44 1.27 -68.32
N LEU A 109 -87.24 0.02 -68.76
CA LEU A 109 -86.37 -0.34 -69.88
C LEU A 109 -87.18 -1.10 -70.94
N GLU A 110 -87.96 -0.37 -71.74
CA GLU A 110 -88.44 -0.86 -73.02
C GLU A 110 -87.28 -0.97 -74.02
N VAL A 111 -87.19 -2.14 -74.63
CA VAL A 111 -86.13 -2.54 -75.56
C VAL A 111 -86.40 -1.91 -76.93
N LEU A 112 -85.49 -1.05 -77.39
CA LEU A 112 -85.37 -0.67 -78.79
C LEU A 112 -84.05 -1.22 -79.36
N PRO A 113 -84.06 -1.87 -80.55
CA PRO A 113 -82.85 -2.42 -81.14
C PRO A 113 -82.12 -1.36 -81.98
N GLY A 114 -80.78 -1.34 -81.86
CA GLY A 114 -79.89 -0.69 -82.82
C GLY A 114 -79.58 0.78 -82.56
N LEU A 115 -78.54 1.04 -81.76
CA LEU A 115 -77.68 2.22 -81.76
C LEU A 115 -76.35 1.82 -81.09
N PRO A 116 -75.19 2.35 -81.54
CA PRO A 116 -73.90 1.98 -80.97
C PRO A 116 -73.81 2.54 -79.55
N VAL A 117 -73.46 1.68 -78.58
CA VAL A 117 -73.24 2.10 -77.19
C VAL A 117 -71.95 2.92 -77.15
N ASN A 118 -72.08 4.23 -77.22
CA ASN A 118 -71.02 5.16 -76.88
C ASN A 118 -71.06 5.32 -75.35
N GLU A 119 -70.35 4.47 -74.61
CA GLU A 119 -70.24 4.51 -73.14
C GLU A 119 -69.40 5.73 -72.65
N LEU A 120 -69.80 6.95 -72.99
CA LEU A 120 -68.84 8.07 -73.09
C LEU A 120 -69.14 9.39 -72.35
N PRO A 121 -69.94 9.42 -71.27
CA PRO A 121 -69.69 10.46 -70.24
C PRO A 121 -69.54 9.90 -68.82
N LEU A 122 -70.37 8.93 -68.43
CA LEU A 122 -70.46 8.47 -67.03
C LEU A 122 -69.20 7.74 -66.54
N LEU A 123 -68.53 6.96 -67.40
CA LEU A 123 -67.27 6.31 -67.06
C LEU A 123 -66.11 7.31 -66.94
N GLN A 124 -66.10 8.34 -67.80
CA GLN A 124 -65.10 9.40 -67.73
C GLN A 124 -65.30 10.26 -66.48
N GLU A 125 -66.54 10.58 -66.13
CA GLU A 125 -66.89 11.36 -64.94
C GLU A 125 -66.53 10.58 -63.66
N ASN A 126 -66.87 9.28 -63.58
CA ASN A 126 -66.45 8.43 -62.46
C ASN A 126 -64.93 8.26 -62.38
N GLN A 127 -64.22 8.15 -63.51
CA GLN A 127 -62.75 8.11 -63.52
C GLN A 127 -62.14 9.43 -63.03
N GLN A 128 -62.71 10.57 -63.42
CA GLN A 128 -62.29 11.89 -62.94
C GLN A 128 -62.54 12.04 -61.43
N GLU A 129 -63.67 11.54 -60.92
CA GLU A 129 -63.97 11.52 -59.49
C GLU A 129 -63.00 10.64 -58.72
N ILE A 130 -62.69 9.43 -59.21
CA ILE A 130 -61.70 8.53 -58.59
C ILE A 130 -60.33 9.19 -58.56
N GLN A 131 -59.91 9.86 -59.63
CA GLN A 131 -58.65 10.60 -59.67
C GLN A 131 -58.64 11.77 -58.67
N ALA A 132 -59.74 12.52 -58.57
CA ALA A 132 -59.87 13.60 -57.59
C ALA A 132 -59.79 13.07 -56.14
N LEU A 133 -60.44 11.94 -55.85
CA LEU A 133 -60.36 11.27 -54.55
C LEU A 133 -58.94 10.77 -54.26
N GLN A 134 -58.27 10.14 -55.22
CA GLN A 134 -56.88 9.68 -55.06
C GLN A 134 -55.93 10.83 -54.76
N ASN A 135 -56.05 11.94 -55.50
CA ASN A 135 -55.28 13.16 -55.24
C ASN A 135 -55.56 13.73 -53.84
N LYS A 136 -56.82 13.66 -53.38
CA LYS A 136 -57.18 14.11 -52.03
C LYS A 136 -56.62 13.21 -50.94
N VAL A 137 -56.64 11.89 -51.13
CA VAL A 137 -56.02 10.93 -50.21
C VAL A 137 -54.52 11.19 -50.10
N GLN A 138 -53.83 11.38 -51.23
CA GLN A 138 -52.40 11.72 -51.23
C GLN A 138 -52.12 13.05 -50.51
N GLN A 139 -53.00 14.05 -50.66
CA GLN A 139 -52.88 15.30 -49.93
C GLN A 139 -53.00 15.07 -48.41
N LEU A 140 -53.99 14.30 -47.96
CA LEU A 140 -54.20 14.00 -46.54
C LEU A 140 -53.05 13.17 -45.94
N GLU A 141 -52.47 12.25 -46.72
CA GLU A 141 -51.28 11.51 -46.29
C GLU A 141 -50.08 12.43 -46.06
N ARG A 142 -49.86 13.40 -46.94
CA ARG A 142 -48.80 14.42 -46.76
C ARG A 142 -49.06 15.29 -45.52
N GLU A 143 -50.28 15.76 -45.34
CA GLU A 143 -50.66 16.54 -44.15
C GLU A 143 -50.45 15.72 -42.85
N ARG A 144 -50.76 14.42 -42.87
CA ARG A 144 -50.50 13.52 -41.74
C ARG A 144 -49.00 13.40 -41.46
N THR A 145 -48.17 13.19 -42.48
CA THR A 145 -46.71 13.07 -42.31
C THR A 145 -46.10 14.36 -41.76
N ASP A 146 -46.59 15.52 -42.21
CA ASP A 146 -46.10 16.82 -41.72
C ASP A 146 -46.44 17.03 -40.23
N VAL A 147 -47.63 16.61 -39.79
CA VAL A 147 -48.03 16.66 -38.37
C VAL A 147 -47.18 15.72 -37.51
N LEU A 148 -46.86 14.52 -38.01
CA LEU A 148 -45.99 13.58 -37.29
C LEU A 148 -44.58 14.11 -37.14
N ASN A 149 -43.99 14.63 -38.22
CA ASN A 149 -42.67 15.25 -38.20
C ASN A 149 -42.59 16.43 -37.21
N TYR A 150 -43.65 17.25 -37.16
CA TYR A 150 -43.75 18.35 -36.20
C TYR A 150 -43.86 17.85 -34.75
N ALA A 151 -44.60 16.77 -34.50
CA ALA A 151 -44.70 16.17 -33.17
C ALA A 151 -43.34 15.59 -32.70
N ASP A 152 -42.60 14.95 -33.60
CA ASP A 152 -41.25 14.44 -33.31
C ASP A 152 -40.26 15.58 -33.00
N GLN A 153 -40.33 16.69 -33.74
CA GLN A 153 -39.55 17.89 -33.45
C GLN A 153 -39.86 18.44 -32.05
N LEU A 154 -41.14 18.57 -31.68
CA LEU A 154 -41.54 19.02 -30.34
C LEU A 154 -41.04 18.06 -29.25
N LYS A 155 -41.06 16.76 -29.51
CA LYS A 155 -40.58 15.75 -28.57
C LYS A 155 -39.07 15.86 -28.35
N GLN A 156 -38.29 15.99 -29.43
CA GLN A 156 -36.84 16.20 -29.35
C GLN A 156 -36.49 17.52 -28.64
N GLU A 157 -37.23 18.59 -28.91
CA GLU A 157 -37.03 19.88 -28.24
C GLU A 157 -37.39 19.80 -26.74
N ALA A 158 -38.41 19.02 -26.38
CA ALA A 158 -38.76 18.76 -24.99
C ALA A 158 -37.71 17.89 -24.28
N GLU A 159 -37.21 16.83 -24.93
CA GLU A 159 -36.16 15.96 -24.40
C GLU A 159 -34.84 16.70 -24.20
N THR A 160 -34.45 17.57 -25.15
CA THR A 160 -33.27 18.44 -25.01
C THR A 160 -33.46 19.46 -23.88
N LYS A 161 -34.65 20.06 -23.74
CA LYS A 161 -34.98 20.94 -22.61
C LYS A 161 -34.92 20.20 -21.26
N ILE A 162 -35.38 18.96 -21.19
CA ILE A 162 -35.29 18.10 -20.00
C ILE A 162 -33.82 17.78 -19.67
N GLN A 163 -32.97 17.49 -20.67
CA GLN A 163 -31.54 17.27 -20.46
C GLN A 163 -30.79 18.53 -20.01
N THR A 164 -31.25 19.73 -20.38
CA THR A 164 -30.67 21.01 -19.92
C THR A 164 -31.08 21.41 -18.50
N ILE A 165 -32.09 20.78 -17.89
CA ILE A 165 -32.35 20.91 -16.45
C ILE A 165 -31.28 20.09 -15.72
N ARG A 166 -30.07 20.66 -15.62
CA ARG A 166 -28.94 20.04 -14.93
C ARG A 166 -29.04 20.34 -13.43
N GLU A 167 -29.52 19.36 -12.66
CA GLU A 167 -29.36 19.38 -11.21
C GLU A 167 -27.86 19.29 -10.87
N LYS A 168 -27.31 20.31 -10.22
CA LYS A 168 -25.90 20.31 -9.80
C LYS A 168 -25.78 19.57 -8.47
N THR A 169 -25.09 18.43 -8.47
CA THR A 169 -24.74 17.73 -7.23
C THR A 169 -23.58 18.46 -6.57
N LEU A 170 -23.81 19.04 -5.38
CA LEU A 170 -22.80 19.79 -4.64
C LEU A 170 -21.82 18.89 -3.89
N GLY A 171 -22.25 17.68 -3.50
CA GLY A 171 -21.39 16.72 -2.83
C GLY A 171 -22.13 15.47 -2.33
N PHE A 172 -21.34 14.52 -1.82
CA PHE A 172 -21.84 13.32 -1.15
C PHE A 172 -21.45 13.38 0.33
N ARG A 173 -22.35 12.95 1.21
CA ARG A 173 -22.11 12.81 2.64
C ARG A 173 -22.45 11.39 3.08
N ASN A 174 -21.52 10.76 3.79
CA ASN A 174 -21.78 9.52 4.48
C ASN A 174 -22.27 9.84 5.89
N SER A 175 -23.44 9.30 6.26
CA SER A 175 -23.96 9.38 7.62
C SER A 175 -24.23 7.98 8.14
N ILE A 176 -24.05 7.79 9.45
CA ILE A 176 -24.36 6.51 10.09
C ILE A 176 -25.88 6.45 10.22
N LYS A 177 -26.47 5.33 9.81
CA LYS A 177 -27.90 5.05 9.96
C LYS A 177 -28.22 4.29 11.25
N LYS A 178 -27.35 3.37 11.64
CA LYS A 178 -27.42 2.61 12.90
C LYS A 178 -26.07 1.98 13.21
N MET A 179 -25.68 1.95 14.48
CA MET A 179 -24.45 1.32 14.97
C MET A 179 -24.68 0.47 16.22
N THR A 180 -24.22 -0.77 16.18
CA THR A 180 -24.25 -1.71 17.31
C THR A 180 -22.80 -2.06 17.66
N ILE A 181 -22.42 -1.85 18.92
CA ILE A 181 -21.11 -2.24 19.43
C ILE A 181 -21.31 -3.34 20.45
N THR A 182 -20.64 -4.48 20.24
CA THR A 182 -20.60 -5.58 21.20
C THR A 182 -19.20 -5.71 21.75
N LEU A 183 -19.05 -5.54 23.06
CA LEU A 183 -17.81 -5.71 23.77
C LEU A 183 -17.93 -6.92 24.70
N VAL A 184 -17.07 -7.90 24.51
CA VAL A 184 -16.96 -9.06 25.38
C VAL A 184 -15.70 -8.92 26.23
N VAL A 185 -15.86 -8.94 27.54
CA VAL A 185 -14.77 -8.73 28.52
C VAL A 185 -14.68 -9.85 29.53
N GLU A 186 -13.53 -9.98 30.20
CA GLU A 186 -13.31 -11.03 31.19
C GLU A 186 -14.18 -10.85 32.45
N ARG A 187 -14.66 -11.95 33.04
CA ARG A 187 -15.52 -11.92 34.23
C ARG A 187 -14.88 -11.29 35.47
N THR A 188 -13.54 -11.20 35.49
CA THR A 188 -12.74 -10.64 36.58
C THR A 188 -12.77 -9.12 36.68
N LEU A 189 -13.36 -8.42 35.70
CA LEU A 189 -13.45 -6.96 35.70
C LEU A 189 -14.48 -6.44 36.72
N ASN A 190 -14.08 -5.40 37.44
CA ASN A 190 -14.92 -4.71 38.41
C ASN A 190 -16.01 -3.88 37.72
N ASP A 191 -17.11 -3.61 38.42
CA ASP A 191 -18.23 -2.83 37.88
C ASP A 191 -17.81 -1.40 37.49
N GLU A 192 -16.93 -0.78 38.27
CA GLU A 192 -16.36 0.54 37.94
C GLU A 192 -15.58 0.54 36.63
N GLN A 193 -14.82 -0.53 36.35
CA GLN A 193 -14.05 -0.67 35.11
C GLN A 193 -14.99 -0.87 33.91
N VAL A 194 -16.09 -1.60 34.09
CA VAL A 194 -17.11 -1.78 33.06
C VAL A 194 -17.85 -0.48 32.75
N GLU A 195 -18.16 0.33 33.77
CA GLU A 195 -18.78 1.63 33.59
C GLU A 195 -17.83 2.63 32.92
N PHE A 196 -16.53 2.57 33.24
CA PHE A 196 -15.52 3.32 32.52
C PHE A 196 -15.46 2.93 31.04
N LEU A 197 -15.45 1.63 30.72
CA LEU A 197 -15.44 1.14 29.34
C LEU A 197 -16.71 1.57 28.59
N ARG A 198 -17.87 1.55 29.24
CA ARG A 198 -19.13 2.07 28.69
C ARG A 198 -18.99 3.54 28.30
N ASN A 199 -18.53 4.37 29.24
CA ASN A 199 -18.34 5.81 29.00
C ASN A 199 -17.28 6.09 27.93
N LEU A 200 -16.18 5.34 27.92
CA LEU A 200 -15.13 5.43 26.92
C LEU A 200 -15.69 5.16 25.52
N ILE A 201 -16.41 4.05 25.34
CA ILE A 201 -16.97 3.67 24.04
C ILE A 201 -18.02 4.68 23.59
N THR A 202 -18.98 5.03 24.44
CA THR A 202 -20.03 6.00 24.12
C THR A 202 -19.44 7.32 23.65
N ARG A 203 -18.44 7.84 24.35
CA ARG A 203 -17.80 9.11 24.00
C ARG A 203 -16.98 9.02 22.70
N LYS A 204 -16.23 7.92 22.52
CA LYS A 204 -15.31 7.77 21.38
C LYS A 204 -16.03 7.45 20.08
N SER A 205 -17.10 6.68 20.14
CA SER A 205 -17.88 6.28 18.96
C SER A 205 -19.07 7.21 18.68
N GLN A 206 -19.37 8.17 19.56
CA GLN A 206 -20.51 9.09 19.42
C GLN A 206 -21.81 8.31 19.19
N LEU A 207 -22.07 7.32 20.06
CA LEU A 207 -23.32 6.56 20.01
C LEU A 207 -24.50 7.50 20.21
N ASP A 208 -25.50 7.35 19.34
CA ASP A 208 -26.73 8.12 19.39
C ASP A 208 -27.91 7.17 19.60
N GLU A 209 -28.52 7.24 20.78
CA GLU A 209 -29.69 6.42 21.12
C GLU A 209 -30.90 6.77 20.23
N LEU A 210 -31.00 8.01 19.75
CA LEU A 210 -32.08 8.45 18.86
C LEU A 210 -31.95 7.83 17.47
N ARG A 211 -30.72 7.48 17.06
CA ARG A 211 -30.42 6.71 15.85
C ARG A 211 -30.68 5.21 16.04
N GLY A 212 -30.94 4.75 17.26
CA GLY A 212 -31.09 3.35 17.61
C GLY A 212 -29.75 2.63 17.74
N ASP A 213 -28.67 3.37 18.05
CA ASP A 213 -27.39 2.77 18.34
C ASP A 213 -27.42 2.02 19.68
N THR A 214 -26.67 0.92 19.78
CA THR A 214 -26.66 0.11 21.01
C THR A 214 -25.25 -0.32 21.39
N LEU A 215 -25.00 -0.41 22.71
CA LEU A 215 -23.75 -0.91 23.28
C LEU A 215 -24.04 -2.08 24.23
N ASN A 216 -23.62 -3.27 23.83
CA ASN A 216 -23.74 -4.50 24.60
C ASN A 216 -22.39 -4.87 25.19
N ILE A 217 -22.30 -4.92 26.53
CA ILE A 217 -21.09 -5.40 27.22
C ILE A 217 -21.41 -6.75 27.86
N VAL A 218 -20.74 -7.80 27.42
CA VAL A 218 -20.93 -9.18 27.90
C VAL A 218 -19.70 -9.63 28.68
N ARG A 219 -19.90 -10.13 29.89
CA ARG A 219 -18.81 -10.71 30.69
C ARG A 219 -18.71 -12.21 30.41
N THR A 220 -17.53 -12.70 30.07
CA THR A 220 -17.28 -14.12 29.79
C THR A 220 -15.97 -14.60 30.41
N GLU A 221 -15.83 -15.92 30.52
CA GLU A 221 -14.57 -16.57 30.88
C GLU A 221 -13.86 -17.02 29.60
N PHE A 222 -12.72 -16.40 29.29
CA PHE A 222 -11.91 -16.79 28.14
C PHE A 222 -11.07 -18.02 28.52
N LYS A 223 -11.30 -19.16 27.89
CA LYS A 223 -10.47 -20.36 28.12
C LYS A 223 -9.02 -20.07 27.70
N ARG A 224 -8.04 -20.42 28.53
CA ARG A 224 -6.63 -20.40 28.10
C ARG A 224 -6.45 -21.56 27.12
N LEU A 225 -5.96 -21.26 25.92
CA LEU A 225 -5.40 -22.29 25.07
C LEU A 225 -4.07 -22.66 25.71
N ASP A 226 -3.88 -23.92 26.08
CA ASP A 226 -2.61 -24.43 26.58
C ASP A 226 -1.57 -24.37 25.45
N THR A 227 -1.01 -23.19 25.20
CA THR A 227 0.13 -22.97 24.31
C THR A 227 1.45 -23.42 24.95
N ASP A 228 1.37 -24.06 26.13
CA ASP A 228 2.48 -24.64 26.90
C ASP A 228 2.56 -26.16 26.77
N LYS A 229 1.91 -26.76 25.77
CA LYS A 229 2.35 -28.08 25.32
C LYS A 229 3.60 -27.86 24.47
N PRO A 230 4.81 -28.26 24.92
CA PRO A 230 5.93 -28.33 24.00
C PRO A 230 5.50 -29.16 22.80
N SER A 231 5.88 -28.71 21.59
CA SER A 231 5.82 -29.50 20.35
C SER A 231 6.10 -30.97 20.66
N PRO A 232 5.36 -31.94 20.08
CA PRO A 232 5.56 -33.36 20.39
C PRO A 232 7.05 -33.64 20.31
N ALA A 233 7.64 -33.98 21.45
CA ALA A 233 9.07 -34.14 21.61
C ALA A 233 9.56 -35.01 20.46
N SER A 234 10.58 -34.54 19.73
CA SER A 234 11.18 -35.39 18.72
C SER A 234 11.68 -36.66 19.42
N ILE A 235 11.69 -37.79 18.74
CA ILE A 235 12.19 -39.08 19.29
C ILE A 235 13.58 -38.89 19.94
N TRP A 236 14.35 -37.90 19.48
CA TRP A 236 15.64 -37.52 20.05
C TRP A 236 15.57 -36.97 21.47
N ASP A 237 14.55 -36.21 21.85
CA ASP A 237 14.41 -35.62 23.18
C ASP A 237 13.95 -36.65 24.21
N GLU A 238 13.05 -37.57 23.83
CA GLU A 238 12.55 -38.63 24.72
C GLU A 238 13.64 -39.66 25.05
N TYR A 239 14.52 -39.97 24.09
CA TYR A 239 15.57 -40.96 24.24
C TYR A 239 16.98 -40.37 24.34
N ALA A 240 17.13 -39.04 24.51
CA ALA A 240 18.43 -38.36 24.61
C ALA A 240 19.36 -38.99 25.65
N LEU A 241 18.81 -39.31 26.83
CA LEU A 241 19.56 -39.96 27.91
C LEU A 241 20.02 -41.38 27.55
N TRP A 242 19.22 -42.12 26.78
CA TRP A 242 19.57 -43.46 26.30
C TRP A 242 20.65 -43.41 25.23
N PHE A 243 20.60 -42.43 24.32
CA PHE A 243 21.68 -42.20 23.36
C PHE A 243 22.98 -41.75 24.04
N TRP A 244 22.88 -40.91 25.08
CA TRP A 244 24.04 -40.50 25.87
C TRP A 244 24.66 -41.68 26.63
N LEU A 245 23.83 -42.52 27.25
CA LEU A 245 24.25 -43.78 27.88
C LEU A 245 24.87 -44.76 26.88
N ALA A 246 24.28 -44.92 25.69
CA ALA A 246 24.83 -45.78 24.64
C ALA A 246 26.18 -45.26 24.11
N SER A 247 26.32 -43.94 23.95
CA SER A 247 27.58 -43.29 23.59
C SER A 247 28.65 -43.48 24.67
N LEU A 248 28.29 -43.30 25.94
CA LEU A 248 29.19 -43.53 27.07
C LEU A 248 29.63 -45.00 27.18
N LEU A 249 28.72 -45.94 26.91
CA LEU A 249 29.02 -47.37 26.89
C LEU A 249 29.93 -47.71 25.70
N LEU A 250 29.71 -47.12 24.53
CA LEU A 250 30.58 -47.27 23.35
C LEU A 250 32.00 -46.74 23.65
N ILE A 251 32.12 -45.59 24.31
CA ILE A 251 33.40 -45.02 24.73
C ILE A 251 34.10 -45.94 25.74
N LEU A 252 33.38 -46.47 26.72
CA LEU A 252 33.91 -47.44 27.67
C LEU A 252 34.37 -48.73 26.99
N LEU A 253 33.64 -49.20 25.98
CA LEU A 253 33.99 -50.38 25.20
C LEU A 253 35.26 -50.14 24.36
N LEU A 254 35.39 -48.96 23.74
CA LEU A 254 36.61 -48.55 23.04
C LEU A 254 37.78 -48.38 24.00
N MET A 255 37.56 -47.82 25.19
CA MET A 255 38.58 -47.66 26.23
C MET A 255 39.04 -49.03 26.76
N ALA A 256 38.12 -49.98 26.94
CA ALA A 256 38.42 -51.35 27.34
C ALA A 256 39.18 -52.12 26.24
N LEU A 257 38.82 -51.94 24.96
CA LEU A 257 39.57 -52.48 23.82
C LEU A 257 40.96 -51.87 23.72
N GLY A 258 41.08 -50.56 23.92
CA GLY A 258 42.35 -49.83 23.98
C GLY A 258 43.23 -50.31 25.14
N MET A 259 42.68 -50.47 26.34
CA MET A 259 43.37 -51.07 27.48
C MET A 259 43.76 -52.52 27.22
N ARG A 260 42.94 -53.33 26.54
CA ARG A 260 43.31 -54.71 26.16
C ARG A 260 44.43 -54.77 25.11
N ALA A 261 44.47 -53.80 24.20
CA ALA A 261 45.55 -53.65 23.23
C ALA A 261 46.85 -53.20 23.90
N LEU A 262 46.75 -52.32 24.91
CA LEU A 262 47.87 -51.79 25.68
C LEU A 262 48.37 -52.78 26.73
N SER A 263 47.49 -53.55 27.37
CA SER A 263 47.82 -54.58 28.37
C SER A 263 48.43 -55.85 27.76
N ARG A 264 48.48 -55.96 26.43
CA ARG A 264 49.30 -56.96 25.72
C ARG A 264 50.76 -56.51 25.53
N ARG A 265 51.07 -55.27 25.90
CA ARG A 265 52.42 -54.70 25.91
C ARG A 265 52.69 -54.08 27.28
N MET A 266 52.98 -54.91 28.28
CA MET A 266 53.99 -54.68 29.33
C MET A 266 53.78 -55.61 30.53
N VAL A 267 54.88 -56.24 30.93
CA VAL A 267 55.09 -57.08 32.12
C VAL A 267 55.87 -56.25 33.16
N PRO A 268 55.75 -56.54 34.47
CA PRO A 268 55.70 -55.53 35.52
C PRO A 268 56.97 -55.47 36.39
N ALA A 269 57.05 -54.45 37.26
CA ALA A 269 57.76 -54.52 38.53
C ALA A 269 57.15 -53.52 39.53
N ALA A 270 56.52 -54.06 40.57
CA ALA A 270 56.28 -53.42 41.86
C ALA A 270 57.58 -53.60 42.72
N PRO A 271 57.70 -53.17 44.01
CA PRO A 271 56.62 -52.73 44.91
C PRO A 271 56.98 -51.70 46.04
N SER A 272 55.96 -51.39 46.88
CA SER A 272 56.05 -51.39 48.37
C SER A 272 56.62 -50.11 49.04
N VAL A 273 56.21 -49.59 50.21
CA VAL A 273 55.19 -49.85 51.26
C VAL A 273 55.05 -48.54 52.06
N SER A 274 53.93 -48.40 52.78
CA SER A 274 53.78 -47.86 54.16
C SER A 274 52.75 -46.72 54.19
N ALA A 275 51.47 -46.94 54.50
CA ALA A 275 50.80 -47.61 55.62
C ALA A 275 50.69 -46.76 56.91
N VAL A 276 49.42 -46.36 57.14
CA VAL A 276 48.67 -46.21 58.41
C VAL A 276 48.88 -44.98 59.30
N SER A 277 47.72 -44.50 59.77
CA SER A 277 47.38 -43.95 61.11
C SER A 277 47.08 -42.45 61.05
N ALA A 278 45.82 -42.00 61.14
CA ALA A 278 44.88 -42.07 62.28
C ALA A 278 45.52 -41.62 63.59
N VAL A 279 44.96 -40.57 64.20
CA VAL A 279 44.50 -40.51 65.62
C VAL A 279 44.48 -39.07 66.17
N SER A 280 43.29 -38.70 66.68
CA SER A 280 42.89 -37.80 67.77
C SER A 280 43.62 -36.46 68.06
N GLY A 281 42.81 -35.39 68.09
CA GLY A 281 42.41 -34.67 69.32
C GLY A 281 43.48 -33.98 70.17
N GLU A 282 43.45 -32.64 70.21
CA GLU A 282 43.17 -31.84 71.42
C GLU A 282 43.10 -30.33 71.06
N PRO A 283 42.38 -29.51 71.86
CA PRO A 283 42.16 -28.09 71.58
C PRO A 283 43.27 -27.23 72.19
N ARG A 284 43.81 -26.28 71.41
CA ARG A 284 44.68 -25.23 71.93
C ARG A 284 44.29 -23.88 71.34
N ASN A 285 43.80 -23.01 72.22
CA ASN A 285 43.61 -21.58 71.99
C ASN A 285 44.86 -20.97 71.35
N LEU A 286 44.71 -20.36 70.18
CA LEU A 286 45.61 -19.37 69.63
C LEU A 286 44.76 -18.30 68.91
N ALA A 287 45.11 -17.05 69.17
CA ALA A 287 44.41 -15.83 68.78
C ALA A 287 43.78 -15.84 67.39
N PHE A 288 42.54 -15.33 67.30
CA PHE A 288 41.98 -14.87 66.04
C PHE A 288 42.96 -13.88 65.40
N PRO A 289 43.38 -14.07 64.14
CA PRO A 289 44.01 -12.99 63.40
C PRO A 289 42.97 -11.86 63.34
N GLN A 290 43.32 -10.66 63.83
CA GLN A 290 42.69 -9.47 63.28
C GLN A 290 43.09 -9.45 61.80
N GLU A 291 42.23 -10.00 60.94
CA GLU A 291 42.31 -9.71 59.50
C GLU A 291 42.23 -8.19 59.38
N ASN A 292 43.32 -7.56 58.99
CA ASN A 292 43.46 -6.12 58.88
C ASN A 292 42.27 -5.55 58.09
N ASP A 293 41.38 -4.80 58.75
CA ASP A 293 40.23 -4.12 58.10
C ASP A 293 40.66 -3.34 56.84
N GLN A 294 41.89 -2.86 56.82
CA GLN A 294 42.51 -2.17 55.69
C GLN A 294 42.69 -3.07 54.44
N GLN A 295 43.04 -4.35 54.61
CA GLN A 295 43.17 -5.28 53.48
C GLN A 295 41.81 -5.70 52.91
N ILE A 296 40.77 -5.75 53.74
CA ILE A 296 39.40 -6.02 53.32
C ILE A 296 38.87 -4.86 52.47
N GLU A 297 39.14 -3.63 52.89
CA GLU A 297 38.73 -2.43 52.17
C GLU A 297 39.45 -2.30 50.81
N LEU A 298 40.75 -2.58 50.74
CA LEU A 298 41.49 -2.62 49.47
C LEU A 298 40.93 -3.67 48.51
N LYS A 299 40.58 -4.87 49.00
CA LYS A 299 39.93 -5.92 48.20
C LYS A 299 38.54 -5.51 47.71
N ARG A 300 37.79 -4.75 48.51
CA ARG A 300 36.51 -4.18 48.10
C ARG A 300 36.70 -3.22 46.93
N GLN A 301 37.61 -2.25 47.06
CA GLN A 301 37.87 -1.26 46.02
C GLN A 301 38.35 -1.89 44.70
N VAL A 302 39.22 -2.90 44.78
CA VAL A 302 39.62 -3.71 43.61
C VAL A 302 38.42 -4.36 42.94
N ASN A 303 37.51 -4.97 43.71
CA ASN A 303 36.33 -5.62 43.17
C ASN A 303 35.34 -4.62 42.54
N GLU A 304 35.21 -3.42 43.11
CA GLU A 304 34.38 -2.34 42.57
C GLU A 304 34.91 -1.85 41.23
N ILE A 305 36.21 -1.52 41.16
CA ILE A 305 36.87 -1.10 39.90
C ILE A 305 36.77 -2.22 38.86
N ARG A 306 36.95 -3.48 39.25
CA ARG A 306 36.78 -4.62 38.32
C ARG A 306 35.37 -4.66 37.75
N GLN A 307 34.33 -4.49 38.58
CA GLN A 307 32.95 -4.50 38.10
C GLN A 307 32.67 -3.34 37.14
N GLU A 308 33.20 -2.15 37.42
CA GLU A 308 33.07 -0.97 36.56
C GLU A 308 33.82 -1.17 35.23
N LEU A 309 35.02 -1.72 35.24
CA LEU A 309 35.78 -2.01 34.03
C LEU A 309 35.09 -3.07 33.16
N VAL A 310 34.49 -4.10 33.78
CA VAL A 310 33.74 -5.12 33.06
C VAL A 310 32.45 -4.52 32.47
N SER A 311 31.66 -3.78 33.25
CA SER A 311 30.42 -3.18 32.75
C SER A 311 30.68 -2.15 31.64
N THR A 312 31.70 -1.30 31.84
CA THR A 312 32.10 -0.28 30.86
C THR A 312 32.70 -0.93 29.61
N GLY A 313 33.57 -1.94 29.77
CA GLY A 313 34.16 -2.68 28.65
C GLY A 313 33.13 -3.43 27.80
N LEU A 314 32.07 -3.97 28.42
CA LEU A 314 30.93 -4.57 27.70
C LEU A 314 30.09 -3.51 26.98
N SER A 315 29.91 -2.34 27.58
CA SER A 315 29.13 -1.25 26.96
C SER A 315 29.87 -0.57 25.80
N GLN A 316 31.21 -0.50 25.85
CA GLN A 316 32.04 0.21 24.87
C GLN A 316 33.26 -0.62 24.44
N PRO A 317 33.05 -1.75 23.74
CA PRO A 317 34.11 -2.70 23.41
C PRO A 317 35.20 -2.11 22.49
N GLN A 318 34.83 -1.19 21.59
CA GLN A 318 35.76 -0.58 20.63
C GLN A 318 36.76 0.35 21.31
N LEU A 319 36.29 1.25 22.18
CA LEU A 319 37.13 2.16 22.95
C LEU A 319 38.04 1.37 23.90
N PHE A 320 37.49 0.36 24.57
CA PHE A 320 38.25 -0.51 25.47
C PHE A 320 39.39 -1.22 24.73
N GLN A 321 39.11 -1.81 23.55
CA GLN A 321 40.11 -2.45 22.70
C GLN A 321 41.19 -1.46 22.22
N GLN A 322 40.81 -0.24 21.84
CA GLN A 322 41.75 0.79 21.40
C GLN A 322 42.73 1.19 22.52
N LEU A 323 42.23 1.41 23.73
CA LEU A 323 43.07 1.77 24.89
C LEU A 323 44.04 0.64 25.28
N VAL A 324 43.59 -0.61 25.18
CA VAL A 324 44.47 -1.77 25.39
C VAL A 324 45.57 -1.79 24.33
N GLN A 325 45.24 -1.65 23.04
CA GLN A 325 46.25 -1.61 21.97
C GLN A 325 47.23 -0.45 22.15
N GLN A 326 46.76 0.71 22.60
CA GLN A 326 47.62 1.84 22.96
C GLN A 326 48.54 1.52 24.14
N SER A 327 48.08 0.74 25.12
CA SER A 327 48.90 0.27 26.25
C SER A 327 50.04 -0.63 25.79
N PHE A 328 49.76 -1.53 24.83
CA PHE A 328 50.79 -2.33 24.18
C PHE A 328 51.81 -1.47 23.41
N GLN A 329 51.34 -0.46 22.67
CA GLN A 329 52.24 0.47 21.96
C GLN A 329 53.12 1.29 22.91
N ARG A 330 52.60 1.65 24.08
CA ARG A 330 53.32 2.42 25.12
C ARG A 330 54.15 1.54 26.06
N GLN A 331 54.22 0.22 25.85
CA GLN A 331 54.88 -0.74 26.74
C GLN A 331 54.34 -0.72 28.18
N GLN A 332 53.10 -0.29 28.37
CA GLN A 332 52.42 -0.22 29.68
C GLN A 332 51.63 -1.51 29.92
N TYR A 333 52.35 -2.63 30.04
CA TYR A 333 51.74 -3.96 30.16
C TYR A 333 51.16 -4.23 31.55
N SER A 334 51.63 -3.54 32.59
CA SER A 334 51.20 -3.73 33.98
C SER A 334 49.70 -3.53 34.17
N GLU A 335 49.10 -2.56 33.47
CA GLU A 335 47.67 -2.25 33.55
C GLU A 335 46.81 -3.40 32.99
N VAL A 336 47.22 -3.96 31.85
CA VAL A 336 46.52 -5.07 31.19
C VAL A 336 46.79 -6.40 31.90
N ALA A 337 47.98 -6.57 32.48
CA ALA A 337 48.31 -7.72 33.32
C ALA A 337 47.54 -7.72 34.65
N ALA A 338 47.31 -6.55 35.25
CA ALA A 338 46.45 -6.41 36.43
C ALA A 338 44.98 -6.75 36.15
N MET A 339 44.50 -6.42 34.95
CA MET A 339 43.21 -6.92 34.47
C MET A 339 43.23 -8.45 34.34
N LEU A 340 44.26 -9.01 33.71
CA LEU A 340 44.40 -10.46 33.58
C LEU A 340 44.38 -11.18 34.96
N GLU A 341 45.01 -10.61 35.97
CA GLU A 341 44.98 -11.11 37.35
C GLU A 341 43.58 -10.99 37.99
N SER A 342 42.92 -9.83 37.85
CA SER A 342 41.67 -9.54 38.57
C SER A 342 40.40 -10.18 37.99
N MET A 343 40.30 -10.32 36.67
CA MET A 343 39.11 -10.90 35.98
C MET A 343 39.41 -12.23 35.28
N GLY A 344 40.67 -12.62 35.16
CA GLY A 344 41.05 -13.88 34.52
C GLY A 344 40.98 -13.86 33.00
N LYS A 345 41.73 -14.79 32.39
CA LYS A 345 41.88 -14.93 30.94
C LYS A 345 40.56 -15.08 30.15
N PRO A 346 39.54 -15.84 30.61
CA PRO A 346 38.31 -16.02 29.86
C PRO A 346 37.52 -14.71 29.69
N LEU A 347 37.38 -13.93 30.77
CA LEU A 347 36.65 -12.66 30.73
C LEU A 347 37.42 -11.61 29.94
N LEU A 348 38.73 -11.51 30.14
CA LEU A 348 39.55 -10.56 29.39
C LEU A 348 39.55 -10.86 27.88
N ARG A 349 39.54 -12.14 27.48
CA ARG A 349 39.41 -12.55 26.07
C ARG A 349 38.04 -12.22 25.49
N SER A 350 36.99 -12.27 26.30
CA SER A 350 35.65 -11.83 25.91
C SER A 350 35.59 -10.33 25.68
N LEU A 351 36.30 -9.54 26.49
CA LEU A 351 36.33 -8.07 26.38
C LEU A 351 37.27 -7.59 25.26
N ILE A 352 38.35 -8.33 24.98
CA ILE A 352 39.39 -7.94 24.01
C ILE A 352 39.72 -9.13 23.09
N PRO A 353 38.86 -9.43 22.08
CA PRO A 353 39.04 -10.59 21.21
C PRO A 353 40.24 -10.47 20.25
N ALA A 354 40.74 -9.25 20.01
CA ALA A 354 41.73 -8.96 18.97
C ALA A 354 43.21 -9.01 19.42
N LEU A 355 43.52 -9.68 20.54
CA LEU A 355 44.90 -9.84 21.01
C LEU A 355 45.59 -11.02 20.32
N SER A 356 46.81 -10.81 19.80
CA SER A 356 47.61 -11.86 19.18
C SER A 356 48.12 -12.88 20.20
N SER A 357 48.49 -14.08 19.74
CA SER A 357 49.09 -15.11 20.62
C SER A 357 50.37 -14.64 21.30
N SER A 358 51.19 -13.82 20.64
CA SER A 358 52.40 -13.23 21.20
C SER A 358 52.09 -12.20 22.29
N GLN A 359 51.08 -11.35 22.09
CA GLN A 359 50.63 -10.38 23.10
C GLN A 359 50.10 -11.08 24.36
N TRP A 360 49.40 -12.21 24.19
CA TRP A 360 48.97 -13.03 25.33
C TRP A 360 50.14 -13.66 26.11
N GLN A 361 51.21 -14.06 25.42
CA GLN A 361 52.42 -14.58 26.08
C GLN A 361 53.14 -13.49 26.87
N GLU A 362 53.27 -12.29 26.29
CA GLU A 362 53.87 -11.12 26.95
C GLU A 362 53.10 -10.74 28.23
N LEU A 363 51.76 -10.74 28.18
CA LEU A 363 50.94 -10.47 29.36
C LEU A 363 51.09 -11.52 30.47
N GLU A 364 51.17 -12.80 30.11
CA GLU A 364 51.35 -13.88 31.09
C GLU A 364 52.76 -13.83 31.71
N GLN A 365 53.77 -13.46 30.90
CA GLN A 365 55.13 -13.24 31.39
C GLN A 365 55.17 -12.07 32.38
N GLN A 366 54.61 -10.91 32.03
CA GLN A 366 54.51 -9.75 32.90
C GLN A 366 53.71 -10.02 34.18
N ARG A 367 52.64 -10.81 34.07
CA ARG A 367 51.86 -11.27 35.23
C ARG A 367 52.71 -12.15 36.17
N SER A 368 53.57 -13.01 35.62
CA SER A 368 54.43 -13.90 36.41
C SER A 368 55.64 -13.20 37.03
N GLU A 369 56.12 -12.12 36.44
CA GLU A 369 57.27 -11.34 36.92
C GLU A 369 56.89 -10.31 38.01
N ALA A 370 55.62 -9.89 38.05
CA ALA A 370 55.13 -8.90 39.01
C ALA A 370 54.63 -9.54 40.32
N ASP A 371 54.93 -8.89 41.45
CA ASP A 371 54.41 -9.27 42.78
C ASP A 371 53.07 -8.55 43.02
N TRP A 372 51.97 -9.23 42.70
CA TRP A 372 50.61 -8.67 42.78
C TRP A 372 50.11 -8.64 44.22
N ASN A 373 50.28 -7.50 44.88
CA ASN A 373 49.57 -7.16 46.11
C ASN A 373 48.30 -6.32 45.83
N SER A 374 47.36 -6.27 46.79
CA SER A 374 46.10 -5.53 46.61
C SER A 374 46.31 -4.05 46.25
N ASP A 375 47.40 -3.44 46.74
CA ASP A 375 47.74 -2.03 46.50
C ASP A 375 48.21 -1.78 45.06
N SER A 376 49.16 -2.59 44.55
CA SER A 376 49.66 -2.47 43.17
C SER A 376 48.60 -2.80 42.14
N LEU A 377 47.72 -3.77 42.45
CA LEU A 377 46.60 -4.14 41.61
C LEU A 377 45.58 -2.99 41.55
N LEU A 378 45.27 -2.34 42.69
CA LEU A 378 44.41 -1.16 42.72
C LEU A 378 45.01 0.01 41.93
N GLN A 379 46.32 0.27 42.09
CA GLN A 379 47.01 1.35 41.38
C GLN A 379 46.99 1.16 39.85
N SER A 380 47.23 -0.07 39.39
CA SER A 380 47.25 -0.40 37.96
C SER A 380 45.84 -0.44 37.34
N LEU A 381 44.83 -0.96 38.05
CA LEU A 381 43.44 -0.92 37.59
C LEU A 381 42.88 0.50 37.55
N SER A 382 43.16 1.32 38.57
CA SER A 382 42.70 2.72 38.61
C SER A 382 43.36 3.58 37.55
N ALA A 383 44.65 3.35 37.23
CA ALA A 383 45.33 4.02 36.12
C ALA A 383 44.62 3.72 34.78
N PHE A 384 44.23 2.47 34.54
CA PHE A 384 43.47 2.12 33.35
C PHE A 384 42.07 2.71 33.35
N GLN A 385 41.36 2.64 34.49
CA GLN A 385 40.04 3.23 34.67
C GLN A 385 40.06 4.74 34.37
N GLN A 386 41.07 5.47 34.84
CA GLN A 386 41.19 6.90 34.58
C GLN A 386 41.39 7.20 33.09
N ARG A 387 42.18 6.37 32.38
CA ARG A 387 42.34 6.48 30.92
C ARG A 387 41.07 6.10 30.16
N LEU A 388 40.33 5.13 30.66
CA LEU A 388 39.02 4.76 30.14
C LEU A 388 38.05 5.94 30.27
N GLN A 389 37.96 6.55 31.46
CA GLN A 389 37.13 7.74 31.71
C GLN A 389 37.57 8.95 30.85
N GLN A 390 38.88 9.15 30.65
CA GLN A 390 39.37 10.19 29.76
C GLN A 390 39.03 9.92 28.31
N GLY A 391 39.20 8.69 27.83
CA GLY A 391 38.79 8.28 26.48
C GLY A 391 37.28 8.38 26.27
N LEU A 392 36.48 8.14 27.31
CA LEU A 392 35.03 8.34 27.31
C LEU A 392 34.66 9.83 27.22
N ALA A 393 35.39 10.71 27.91
CA ALA A 393 35.20 12.14 27.83
C ALA A 393 35.62 12.69 26.46
N ASP A 394 36.71 12.19 25.89
CA ASP A 394 37.20 12.57 24.56
C ASP A 394 36.27 12.06 23.45
N ASN A 395 35.76 10.82 23.55
CA ASN A 395 34.75 10.29 22.63
C ASN A 395 33.36 10.93 22.82
N ALA A 396 33.04 11.46 24.00
CA ALA A 396 31.86 12.32 24.17
C ALA A 396 31.98 13.65 23.41
N GLY A 397 33.20 14.07 23.04
CA GLY A 397 33.45 15.15 22.08
C GLY A 397 33.42 14.70 20.61
N GLY A 398 33.40 13.40 20.34
CA GLY A 398 33.48 12.80 18.99
C GLY A 398 32.17 12.24 18.43
N SER A 399 31.18 11.90 19.27
CA SER A 399 29.82 11.61 18.82
C SER A 399 28.89 12.77 19.18
N SER A 400 28.57 13.62 18.19
CA SER A 400 27.47 14.58 18.35
C SER A 400 26.23 13.79 18.81
N PRO A 401 25.55 14.19 19.89
CA PRO A 401 24.33 13.50 20.35
C PRO A 401 23.28 13.34 19.23
N PHE A 402 23.31 14.22 18.23
CA PHE A 402 22.43 14.20 17.07
C PHE A 402 23.03 13.57 15.80
N SER A 403 24.18 12.88 15.90
CA SER A 403 24.86 12.23 14.76
C SER A 403 23.98 11.20 14.02
N PHE A 404 22.95 10.65 14.66
CA PHE A 404 21.99 9.78 14.00
C PHE A 404 21.19 10.49 12.90
N LEU A 405 21.02 11.82 12.96
CA LEU A 405 20.32 12.60 11.93
C LEU A 405 21.03 12.56 10.57
N GLU A 406 22.34 12.36 10.54
CA GLU A 406 23.12 12.21 9.30
C GLU A 406 22.77 10.92 8.56
N LYS A 407 22.29 9.89 9.28
CA LYS A 407 21.91 8.60 8.70
C LYS A 407 20.48 8.57 8.15
N LEU A 408 19.67 9.58 8.48
CA LEU A 408 18.29 9.69 8.04
C LEU A 408 18.20 10.54 6.78
N ASN A 409 17.26 10.25 5.88
CA ASN A 409 16.89 11.15 4.78
C ASN A 409 15.88 12.22 5.23
N ASP A 410 15.61 13.25 4.42
CA ASP A 410 14.75 14.38 4.80
C ASP A 410 13.32 13.96 5.15
N SER A 411 12.76 12.97 4.46
CA SER A 411 11.42 12.43 4.74
C SER A 411 11.39 11.68 6.07
N GLN A 412 12.46 10.96 6.40
CA GLN A 412 12.64 10.29 7.68
C GLN A 412 12.79 11.30 8.82
N VAL A 413 13.53 12.39 8.62
CA VAL A 413 13.64 13.48 9.60
C VAL A 413 12.29 14.14 9.83
N LEU A 414 11.54 14.47 8.77
CA LEU A 414 10.18 15.03 8.87
C LEU A 414 9.21 14.11 9.61
N TYR A 415 9.30 12.80 9.37
CA TYR A 415 8.48 11.82 10.08
C TYR A 415 8.86 11.74 11.56
N LEU A 416 10.17 11.72 11.86
CA LEU A 416 10.67 11.64 13.23
C LEU A 416 10.19 12.82 14.09
N ILE A 417 10.19 14.03 13.54
CA ILE A 417 9.82 15.25 14.28
C ILE A 417 8.35 15.63 14.16
N LYS A 418 7.52 14.84 13.47
CA LYS A 418 6.14 15.22 13.12
C LYS A 418 5.32 15.61 14.35
N ASP A 419 5.36 14.75 15.36
CA ASP A 419 4.56 14.87 16.58
C ASP A 419 5.34 15.55 17.73
N GLU A 420 6.52 16.11 17.44
CA GLU A 420 7.34 16.83 18.40
C GLU A 420 6.93 18.31 18.53
N ASP A 421 7.21 18.88 19.71
CA ASP A 421 6.95 20.30 19.97
C ASP A 421 7.85 21.21 19.13
N THR A 422 7.38 22.44 18.88
CA THR A 422 8.09 23.44 18.05
C THR A 422 9.53 23.67 18.48
N ARG A 423 9.78 23.73 19.79
CA ARG A 423 11.14 23.92 20.34
C ARG A 423 12.06 22.75 20.05
N ILE A 424 11.55 21.52 20.04
CA ILE A 424 12.34 20.32 19.71
C ILE A 424 12.57 20.25 18.19
N LYS A 425 11.57 20.59 17.38
CA LYS A 425 11.73 20.74 15.92
C LYS A 425 12.84 21.75 15.60
N ALA A 426 12.82 22.91 16.26
CA ALA A 426 13.84 23.94 16.11
C ALA A 426 15.23 23.44 16.57
N LEU A 427 15.30 22.68 17.67
CA LEU A 427 16.54 22.06 18.14
C LEU A 427 17.11 21.08 17.12
N VAL A 428 16.27 20.22 16.54
CA VAL A 428 16.69 19.29 15.47
C VAL A 428 17.19 20.05 14.24
N MET A 429 16.50 21.12 13.83
CA MET A 429 16.95 21.95 12.70
C MET A 429 18.30 22.62 12.98
N SER A 430 18.58 23.02 14.22
CA SER A 430 19.86 23.64 14.59
C SER A 430 21.05 22.66 14.52
N GLN A 431 20.79 21.36 14.53
CA GLN A 431 21.81 20.31 14.46
C GLN A 431 22.04 19.80 13.02
N LEU A 432 21.26 20.27 12.05
CA LEU A 432 21.42 19.93 10.64
C LEU A 432 22.21 21.00 9.89
N PRO A 433 22.87 20.66 8.76
CA PRO A 433 23.45 21.66 7.86
C PRO A 433 22.41 22.68 7.40
N ALA A 434 22.79 23.96 7.32
CA ALA A 434 21.86 25.07 7.07
C ALA A 434 21.00 24.89 5.80
N GLU A 435 21.60 24.41 4.70
CA GLU A 435 20.89 24.14 3.45
C GLU A 435 19.81 23.06 3.64
N ARG A 436 20.18 21.96 4.30
CA ARG A 436 19.29 20.84 4.57
C ARG A 436 18.15 21.22 5.53
N ALA A 437 18.45 22.02 6.55
CA ALA A 437 17.45 22.54 7.48
C ALA A 437 16.43 23.42 6.74
N ALA A 438 16.89 24.30 5.85
CA ALA A 438 16.02 25.15 5.04
C ALA A 438 15.09 24.32 4.13
N ASP A 439 15.62 23.30 3.45
CA ASP A 439 14.83 22.41 2.61
C ASP A 439 13.77 21.64 3.39
N ILE A 440 14.11 21.16 4.60
CA ILE A 440 13.17 20.46 5.47
C ILE A 440 12.09 21.41 5.98
N ILE A 441 12.45 22.62 6.42
CA ILE A 441 11.49 23.64 6.88
C ILE A 441 10.49 23.97 5.76
N GLN A 442 10.93 24.18 4.52
CA GLN A 442 10.03 24.47 3.39
C GLN A 442 8.99 23.38 3.11
N ARG A 443 9.28 22.13 3.49
CA ARG A 443 8.35 21.00 3.36
C ARG A 443 7.37 20.86 4.53
N MET A 444 7.54 21.64 5.60
CA MET A 444 6.60 21.69 6.74
C MET A 444 5.36 22.53 6.40
N LYS A 445 4.31 22.46 7.23
CA LYS A 445 3.12 23.32 7.08
C LYS A 445 3.48 24.78 7.39
N GLU A 446 2.90 25.74 6.67
CA GLU A 446 3.20 27.18 6.83
C GLU A 446 3.15 27.68 8.29
N LYS A 447 2.18 27.22 9.07
CA LYS A 447 2.05 27.57 10.49
C LYS A 447 3.24 27.07 11.34
N ASP A 448 3.73 25.88 11.04
CA ASP A 448 4.86 25.28 11.75
C ASP A 448 6.18 25.93 11.29
N GLN A 449 6.30 26.30 10.02
CA GLN A 449 7.47 27.00 9.47
C GLN A 449 7.79 28.28 10.24
N ALA A 450 6.80 29.16 10.38
CA ALA A 450 6.97 30.44 11.08
C ALA A 450 7.31 30.23 12.57
N SER A 451 6.68 29.24 13.21
CA SER A 451 6.89 28.94 14.62
C SER A 451 8.29 28.37 14.89
N VAL A 452 8.78 27.48 14.02
CA VAL A 452 10.13 26.90 14.12
C VAL A 452 11.19 27.95 13.83
N ALA A 453 10.98 28.82 12.84
CA ALA A 453 11.90 29.92 12.55
C ALA A 453 12.00 30.93 13.71
N TYR A 454 10.89 31.23 14.38
CA TYR A 454 10.88 32.08 15.57
C TYR A 454 11.67 31.47 16.73
N GLU A 455 11.45 30.19 17.04
CA GLU A 455 12.20 29.47 18.09
C GLU A 455 13.70 29.38 17.74
N LEU A 456 14.06 29.18 16.47
CA LEU A 456 15.45 29.18 16.01
C LEU A 456 16.17 30.50 16.33
N GLY A 457 15.47 31.63 16.20
CA GLY A 457 15.99 32.95 16.52
C GLY A 457 16.08 33.25 18.03
N GLN A 458 15.38 32.48 18.87
CA GLN A 458 15.30 32.70 20.32
C GLN A 458 16.10 31.67 21.13
N PHE A 459 16.85 30.78 20.48
CA PHE A 459 17.69 29.81 21.18
C PHE A 459 18.84 30.49 21.93
N ASP A 460 18.72 30.57 23.26
CA ASP A 460 19.81 31.02 24.14
C ASP A 460 20.69 29.84 24.58
N THR A 461 20.31 29.14 25.64
CA THR A 461 21.11 28.08 26.26
C THR A 461 20.23 26.96 26.82
N LEU A 462 20.62 25.70 26.60
CA LEU A 462 19.99 24.52 27.17
C LEU A 462 20.99 23.76 28.06
N PRO A 463 20.58 23.21 29.21
CA PRO A 463 21.43 22.32 30.00
C PRO A 463 21.90 21.12 29.18
N VAL A 464 23.19 20.77 29.29
CA VAL A 464 23.80 19.67 28.53
C VAL A 464 23.10 18.34 28.81
N SER A 465 22.61 18.11 30.03
CA SER A 465 21.81 16.93 30.38
C SER A 465 20.51 16.86 29.57
N ALA A 466 19.71 17.94 29.58
CA ALA A 466 18.46 18.01 28.83
C ALA A 466 18.68 17.89 27.31
N PHE A 467 19.77 18.45 26.79
CA PHE A 467 20.14 18.32 25.38
C PHE A 467 20.42 16.86 25.00
N ARG A 468 21.16 16.12 25.84
CA ARG A 468 21.47 14.70 25.63
C ARG A 468 20.24 13.81 25.80
N ASP A 469 19.42 14.06 26.82
CA ASP A 469 18.18 13.29 27.04
C ASP A 469 17.24 13.37 25.83
N VAL A 470 17.11 14.56 25.24
CA VAL A 470 16.31 14.75 24.01
C VAL A 470 16.95 14.02 22.83
N ALA A 471 18.27 14.10 22.68
CA ALA A 471 19.00 13.42 21.62
C ALA A 471 18.86 11.90 21.71
N ASP A 472 19.00 11.31 22.91
CA ASP A 472 18.88 9.87 23.15
C ASP A 472 17.46 9.37 22.88
N ARG A 473 16.45 10.13 23.30
CA ARG A 473 15.04 9.82 23.00
C ARG A 473 14.76 9.83 21.50
N LEU A 474 15.25 10.84 20.79
CA LEU A 474 15.08 10.95 19.33
C LEU A 474 15.90 9.90 18.58
N ALA A 475 17.08 9.54 19.07
CA ALA A 475 17.89 8.46 18.52
C ALA A 475 17.17 7.12 18.64
N HIS A 476 16.57 6.81 19.79
CA HIS A 476 15.73 5.61 19.95
C HIS A 476 14.50 5.64 19.05
N ALA A 477 13.81 6.77 18.95
CA ALA A 477 12.68 6.93 18.05
C ALA A 477 13.08 6.77 16.57
N SER A 478 14.29 7.19 16.20
CA SER A 478 14.81 7.07 14.83
C SER A 478 14.89 5.63 14.33
N LEU A 479 15.12 4.66 15.23
CA LEU A 479 15.14 3.23 14.90
C LEU A 479 13.78 2.68 14.47
N SER A 480 12.69 3.36 14.87
CA SER A 480 11.31 3.01 14.50
C SER A 480 10.80 3.77 13.29
N VAL A 481 11.59 4.70 12.75
CA VAL A 481 11.23 5.46 11.55
C VAL A 481 11.21 4.50 10.36
N PRO A 482 10.08 4.39 9.63
CA PRO A 482 10.02 3.55 8.45
C PRO A 482 11.11 3.94 7.45
N THR A 483 11.74 2.95 6.82
CA THR A 483 12.58 3.20 5.66
C THR A 483 11.67 3.71 4.54
N PHE A 484 11.67 5.02 4.28
CA PHE A 484 11.05 5.62 3.09
C PHE A 484 11.92 5.37 1.85
N GLU A 485 12.43 4.15 1.70
CA GLU A 485 12.94 3.69 0.42
C GLU A 485 11.72 3.62 -0.51
N ASN A 486 11.54 4.67 -1.30
CA ASN A 486 10.71 4.59 -2.47
C ASN A 486 11.36 3.55 -3.40
N ILE A 487 10.94 2.29 -3.29
CA ILE A 487 11.08 1.36 -4.39
C ILE A 487 10.25 1.99 -5.50
N SER A 488 10.93 2.66 -6.43
CA SER A 488 10.34 3.02 -7.72
C SER A 488 10.12 1.71 -8.48
N ALA A 489 9.13 0.94 -8.03
CA ALA A 489 8.66 -0.22 -8.76
C ALA A 489 8.08 0.35 -10.04
N ASP A 490 8.70 0.02 -11.17
CA ASP A 490 8.17 0.33 -12.48
C ASP A 490 6.91 -0.52 -12.70
N GLY A 491 5.82 -0.10 -12.06
CA GLY A 491 4.53 -0.78 -12.11
C GLY A 491 3.97 -0.82 -13.53
N LEU A 492 4.39 0.11 -14.39
CA LEU A 492 4.04 0.09 -15.80
C LEU A 492 4.75 -1.06 -16.52
N SER A 493 6.04 -1.26 -16.30
CA SER A 493 6.77 -2.43 -16.83
C SER A 493 6.22 -3.76 -16.30
N VAL A 494 5.83 -3.82 -15.02
CA VAL A 494 5.19 -5.02 -14.47
C VAL A 494 3.85 -5.29 -15.14
N LEU A 495 3.04 -4.25 -15.35
CA LEU A 495 1.75 -4.35 -16.05
C LEU A 495 1.94 -4.81 -17.51
N ILE A 496 2.95 -4.30 -18.21
CA ILE A 496 3.29 -4.73 -19.58
C ILE A 496 3.61 -6.23 -19.61
N ARG A 497 4.50 -6.70 -18.71
CA ARG A 497 4.86 -8.13 -18.62
C ARG A 497 3.67 -9.01 -18.25
N MET A 498 2.75 -8.49 -17.43
CA MET A 498 1.52 -9.21 -17.09
C MET A 498 0.63 -9.36 -18.33
N LEU A 499 0.44 -8.27 -19.07
CA LEU A 499 -0.35 -8.28 -20.31
C LEU A 499 0.30 -9.14 -21.41
N ASP A 500 1.62 -9.22 -21.47
CA ASP A 500 2.36 -10.09 -22.41
C ASP A 500 2.00 -11.58 -22.25
N ASN A 501 1.62 -12.01 -21.04
CA ASN A 501 1.24 -13.39 -20.74
C ASN A 501 -0.27 -13.65 -20.80
N MET A 502 -1.08 -12.62 -21.05
CA MET A 502 -2.53 -12.77 -21.18
C MET A 502 -2.91 -13.21 -22.60
N ASN A 503 -4.07 -13.85 -22.73
CA ASN A 503 -4.68 -14.06 -24.04
C ASN A 503 -5.27 -12.75 -24.60
N SER A 504 -5.49 -12.68 -25.92
CA SER A 504 -5.92 -11.42 -26.57
C SER A 504 -7.29 -10.91 -26.07
N ALA A 505 -8.17 -11.81 -25.61
CA ALA A 505 -9.49 -11.46 -25.09
C ALA A 505 -9.40 -10.79 -23.70
N GLU A 506 -8.59 -11.34 -22.80
CA GLU A 506 -8.31 -10.81 -21.46
C GLU A 506 -7.57 -9.48 -21.53
N GLU A 507 -6.56 -9.38 -22.38
CA GLU A 507 -5.80 -8.16 -22.65
C GLU A 507 -6.76 -7.03 -23.07
N THR A 508 -7.64 -7.29 -24.06
CA THR A 508 -8.63 -6.31 -24.54
C THR A 508 -9.61 -5.90 -23.44
N ARG A 509 -10.07 -6.86 -22.62
CA ARG A 509 -10.98 -6.59 -21.50
C ARG A 509 -10.31 -5.71 -20.45
N LEU A 510 -9.08 -6.02 -20.06
CA LEU A 510 -8.33 -5.26 -19.06
C LEU A 510 -8.04 -3.84 -19.55
N LEU A 511 -7.61 -3.68 -20.80
CA LEU A 511 -7.39 -2.36 -21.40
C LEU A 511 -8.68 -1.52 -21.46
N LYS A 512 -9.84 -2.14 -21.75
CA LYS A 512 -11.14 -1.46 -21.75
C LYS A 512 -11.54 -0.99 -20.35
N THR A 513 -11.35 -1.84 -19.33
CA THR A 513 -11.60 -1.48 -17.92
C THR A 513 -10.67 -0.34 -17.49
N LEU A 514 -9.38 -0.46 -17.81
CA LEU A 514 -8.37 0.56 -17.46
C LEU A 514 -8.70 1.92 -18.08
N LYS A 515 -9.17 1.94 -19.33
CA LYS A 515 -9.63 3.16 -20.01
C LYS A 515 -10.81 3.83 -19.31
N GLY A 516 -11.74 3.04 -18.76
CA GLY A 516 -12.94 3.55 -18.08
C GLY A 516 -12.67 4.04 -16.66
N GLU A 517 -11.92 3.28 -15.86
CA GLU A 517 -11.71 3.60 -14.44
C GLU A 517 -10.52 4.53 -14.19
N LYS A 518 -9.42 4.36 -14.95
CA LYS A 518 -8.14 5.06 -14.74
C LYS A 518 -7.54 5.49 -16.10
N PRO A 519 -8.15 6.49 -16.75
CA PRO A 519 -7.75 6.90 -18.10
C PRO A 519 -6.29 7.35 -18.20
N GLU A 520 -5.74 8.00 -17.18
CA GLU A 520 -4.34 8.44 -17.18
C GLU A 520 -3.35 7.27 -17.31
N THR A 521 -3.56 6.20 -16.55
CA THR A 521 -2.73 4.98 -16.64
C THR A 521 -2.90 4.30 -17.98
N TYR A 522 -4.13 4.26 -18.50
CA TYR A 522 -4.40 3.73 -19.83
C TYR A 522 -3.61 4.47 -20.91
N TYR A 523 -3.65 5.81 -20.95
CA TYR A 523 -2.93 6.58 -21.96
C TYR A 523 -1.41 6.44 -21.84
N ARG A 524 -0.86 6.40 -20.62
CA ARG A 524 0.56 6.12 -20.38
C ARG A 524 0.98 4.75 -20.89
N LEU A 525 0.22 3.70 -20.55
CA LEU A 525 0.45 2.35 -21.07
C LEU A 525 0.35 2.32 -22.59
N ARG A 526 -0.61 3.05 -23.15
CA ARG A 526 -0.90 3.04 -24.58
C ARG A 526 0.23 3.62 -25.43
N GLN A 527 1.07 4.49 -24.88
CA GLN A 527 2.25 5.02 -25.58
C GLN A 527 3.32 3.95 -25.83
N VAL A 528 3.38 2.92 -24.99
CA VAL A 528 4.46 1.92 -24.98
C VAL A 528 3.97 0.49 -25.27
N TYR A 529 2.65 0.30 -25.43
CA TYR A 529 2.04 -1.03 -25.54
C TYR A 529 1.19 -1.20 -26.81
N PHE A 530 1.65 -2.08 -27.70
CA PHE A 530 1.01 -2.45 -28.97
C PHE A 530 0.22 -3.75 -28.83
N THR A 531 -1.00 -3.84 -29.38
CA THR A 531 -1.86 -5.04 -29.31
C THR A 531 -2.12 -5.63 -30.69
N PHE A 532 -2.64 -6.87 -30.76
CA PHE A 532 -2.95 -7.51 -32.04
C PHE A 532 -3.99 -6.73 -32.87
N ALA A 533 -4.97 -6.12 -32.21
CA ALA A 533 -5.98 -5.29 -32.87
C ALA A 533 -5.38 -4.04 -33.56
N ASP A 534 -4.23 -3.56 -33.09
CA ASP A 534 -3.56 -2.38 -33.64
C ASP A 534 -2.92 -2.61 -34.99
N MET A 535 -2.69 -3.88 -35.36
CA MET A 535 -2.16 -4.22 -36.68
C MET A 535 -3.06 -3.72 -37.81
N ALA A 536 -4.38 -3.61 -37.58
CA ALA A 536 -5.32 -3.06 -38.56
C ALA A 536 -5.11 -1.55 -38.83
N ARG A 537 -4.43 -0.86 -37.92
CA ARG A 537 -4.21 0.59 -37.96
C ARG A 537 -2.74 0.94 -38.25
N ALA A 538 -1.87 -0.05 -38.25
CA ALA A 538 -0.45 0.11 -38.48
C ALA A 538 -0.17 0.51 -39.95
N PRO A 539 0.80 1.39 -40.22
CA PRO A 539 1.16 1.76 -41.57
C PRO A 539 1.64 0.57 -42.40
N GLU A 540 1.22 0.50 -43.66
CA GLU A 540 1.58 -0.59 -44.59
C GLU A 540 3.10 -0.79 -44.71
N ARG A 541 3.87 0.31 -44.71
CA ARG A 541 5.35 0.31 -44.66
C ARG A 541 5.90 -0.53 -43.52
N VAL A 542 5.36 -0.34 -42.31
CA VAL A 542 5.85 -0.98 -41.09
C VAL A 542 5.49 -2.46 -41.12
N LEU A 543 4.25 -2.78 -41.49
CA LEU A 543 3.79 -4.16 -41.65
C LEU A 543 4.62 -4.91 -42.71
N ALA A 544 4.88 -4.29 -43.87
CA ALA A 544 5.64 -4.90 -44.96
C ALA A 544 7.07 -5.25 -44.56
N ASN A 545 7.72 -4.38 -43.78
CA ASN A 545 9.10 -4.56 -43.34
C ASN A 545 9.21 -5.59 -42.21
N GLU A 546 8.37 -5.48 -41.18
CA GLU A 546 8.55 -6.26 -39.95
C GLU A 546 7.92 -7.66 -40.02
N LEU A 547 6.80 -7.83 -40.77
CA LEU A 547 6.18 -9.14 -40.94
C LEU A 547 6.94 -10.05 -41.90
N ARG A 548 7.91 -9.52 -42.66
CA ARG A 548 8.76 -10.31 -43.56
C ARG A 548 9.67 -11.28 -42.83
N ASP A 549 10.04 -10.96 -41.59
CA ASP A 549 10.94 -11.77 -40.75
C ASP A 549 10.22 -12.90 -40.01
N ILE A 550 8.88 -12.92 -40.04
CA ILE A 550 8.06 -13.91 -39.33
C ILE A 550 7.82 -15.10 -40.26
N ASP A 551 7.87 -16.31 -39.69
CA ASP A 551 7.58 -17.52 -40.45
C ASP A 551 6.13 -17.52 -40.98
N ARG A 552 5.96 -18.01 -42.21
CA ARG A 552 4.68 -18.02 -42.90
C ARG A 552 3.63 -18.86 -42.17
N THR A 553 4.05 -19.92 -41.46
CA THR A 553 3.16 -20.80 -40.69
C THR A 553 2.59 -20.06 -39.48
N VAL A 554 3.44 -19.32 -38.76
CA VAL A 554 3.08 -18.47 -37.62
C VAL A 554 2.15 -17.35 -38.06
N LEU A 555 2.45 -16.69 -39.19
CA LEU A 555 1.63 -15.62 -39.72
C LEU A 555 0.26 -16.12 -40.20
N ALA A 556 0.20 -17.30 -40.83
CA ALA A 556 -1.05 -17.94 -41.20
C ALA A 556 -1.88 -18.30 -39.95
N ALA A 557 -1.27 -18.91 -38.94
CA ALA A 557 -1.93 -19.25 -37.67
C ALA A 557 -2.48 -18.00 -36.95
N ALA A 558 -1.73 -16.90 -36.90
CA ALA A 558 -2.16 -15.66 -36.25
C ALA A 558 -3.39 -15.03 -36.93
N LEU A 559 -3.50 -15.17 -38.25
CA LEU A 559 -4.60 -14.64 -39.06
C LEU A 559 -5.87 -15.52 -39.03
N CYS A 560 -5.79 -16.77 -38.57
CA CYS A 560 -6.97 -17.62 -38.40
C CYS A 560 -8.02 -16.96 -37.48
N HIS A 561 -9.30 -17.22 -37.79
CA HIS A 561 -10.46 -16.69 -37.06
C HIS A 561 -10.55 -15.15 -36.97
N THR A 562 -9.80 -14.40 -37.79
CA THR A 562 -9.94 -12.94 -37.93
C THR A 562 -10.91 -12.57 -39.05
N SER A 563 -11.39 -11.32 -39.06
CA SER A 563 -12.31 -10.84 -40.11
C SER A 563 -11.63 -10.79 -41.48
N THR A 564 -12.42 -10.97 -42.55
CA THR A 564 -11.92 -10.92 -43.93
C THR A 564 -11.24 -9.58 -44.26
N GLU A 565 -11.77 -8.49 -43.71
CA GLU A 565 -11.18 -7.15 -43.83
C GLU A 565 -9.79 -7.06 -43.19
N PHE A 566 -9.65 -7.58 -41.97
CA PHE A 566 -8.36 -7.62 -41.28
C PHE A 566 -7.34 -8.45 -42.05
N LYS A 567 -7.71 -9.67 -42.47
CA LYS A 567 -6.85 -10.53 -43.30
C LYS A 567 -6.41 -9.83 -44.57
N ARG A 568 -7.33 -9.19 -45.30
CA ARG A 568 -7.04 -8.47 -46.54
C ARG A 568 -6.06 -7.33 -46.31
N HIS A 569 -6.25 -6.53 -45.26
CA HIS A 569 -5.36 -5.43 -44.92
C HIS A 569 -3.93 -5.91 -44.63
N ILE A 570 -3.78 -6.92 -43.77
CA ILE A 570 -2.45 -7.47 -43.43
C ILE A 570 -1.80 -8.12 -44.64
N LEU A 571 -2.54 -8.94 -45.41
CA LEU A 571 -2.01 -9.60 -46.61
C LEU A 571 -1.61 -8.60 -47.70
N ALA A 572 -2.34 -7.50 -47.86
CA ALA A 572 -2.03 -6.45 -48.83
C ALA A 572 -0.68 -5.79 -48.56
N ALA A 573 -0.28 -5.67 -47.28
CA ALA A 573 1.02 -5.14 -46.90
C ALA A 573 2.20 -6.07 -47.24
N LEU A 574 1.97 -7.38 -47.36
CA LEU A 574 3.03 -8.36 -47.58
C LEU A 574 3.52 -8.37 -49.04
N PRO A 575 4.82 -8.60 -49.30
CA PRO A 575 5.34 -8.81 -50.66
C PRO A 575 4.61 -9.94 -51.39
N ALA A 576 4.38 -9.80 -52.71
CA ALA A 576 3.54 -10.71 -53.50
C ALA A 576 3.88 -12.21 -53.34
N LYS A 577 5.18 -12.56 -53.30
CA LYS A 577 5.64 -13.95 -53.10
C LYS A 577 5.31 -14.50 -51.70
N LEU A 578 5.53 -13.70 -50.66
CA LEU A 578 5.24 -14.08 -49.27
C LEU A 578 3.72 -14.18 -49.07
N ARG A 579 2.97 -13.21 -49.61
CA ARG A 579 1.51 -13.18 -49.58
C ARG A 579 0.89 -14.46 -50.15
N ALA A 580 1.34 -14.90 -51.32
CA ALA A 580 0.85 -16.12 -51.95
C ALA A 580 1.14 -17.36 -51.10
N ALA A 581 2.33 -17.44 -50.48
CA ALA A 581 2.70 -18.54 -49.59
C ALA A 581 1.84 -18.56 -48.31
N VAL A 582 1.62 -17.40 -47.68
CA VAL A 582 0.79 -17.28 -46.47
C VAL A 582 -0.67 -17.61 -46.78
N ILE A 583 -1.20 -17.20 -47.94
CA ILE A 583 -2.56 -17.56 -48.38
C ILE A 583 -2.71 -19.08 -48.55
N ALA A 584 -1.70 -19.75 -49.11
CA ALA A 584 -1.72 -21.21 -49.26
C ALA A 584 -1.75 -21.92 -47.90
N GLU A 585 -0.88 -21.51 -46.98
CA GLU A 585 -0.83 -22.05 -45.60
C GLU A 585 -2.13 -21.75 -44.82
N LEU A 586 -2.68 -20.54 -44.96
CA LEU A 586 -3.93 -20.14 -44.30
C LEU A 586 -5.10 -21.04 -44.71
N LYS A 587 -5.22 -21.39 -46.00
CA LYS A 587 -6.26 -22.31 -46.49
C LYS A 587 -6.16 -23.71 -45.87
N THR A 588 -4.94 -24.16 -45.58
CA THR A 588 -4.69 -25.44 -44.93
C THR A 588 -4.95 -25.36 -43.42
N ALA A 589 -4.52 -24.27 -42.78
CA ALA A 589 -4.65 -24.06 -41.34
C ALA A 589 -6.11 -23.80 -40.89
N GLU A 590 -6.94 -23.19 -41.72
CA GLU A 590 -8.34 -22.88 -41.37
C GLU A 590 -9.23 -24.12 -41.15
N ALA A 591 -8.80 -25.31 -41.59
CA ALA A 591 -9.62 -26.51 -41.50
C ALA A 591 -9.73 -27.07 -40.07
N ASP A 592 -8.63 -27.06 -39.29
CA ASP A 592 -8.59 -27.63 -37.94
C ASP A 592 -7.37 -27.11 -37.15
N ILE A 593 -7.41 -25.84 -36.73
CA ILE A 593 -6.34 -25.24 -35.93
C ILE A 593 -6.76 -25.08 -34.47
N ALA A 594 -5.93 -25.58 -33.55
CA ALA A 594 -6.11 -25.39 -32.12
C ALA A 594 -6.04 -23.91 -31.74
N GLN A 595 -6.91 -23.46 -30.84
CA GLN A 595 -6.95 -22.08 -30.38
C GLN A 595 -5.63 -21.63 -29.71
N GLU A 596 -4.92 -22.55 -29.06
CA GLU A 596 -3.60 -22.30 -28.47
C GLU A 596 -2.56 -21.93 -29.52
N THR A 597 -2.55 -22.61 -30.67
CA THR A 597 -1.64 -22.30 -31.79
C THR A 597 -1.94 -20.93 -32.39
N VAL A 598 -3.22 -20.56 -32.49
CA VAL A 598 -3.64 -19.23 -32.95
C VAL A 598 -3.15 -18.13 -32.00
N GLU A 599 -3.36 -18.30 -30.69
CA GLU A 599 -2.92 -17.31 -29.69
C GLU A 599 -1.40 -17.21 -29.62
N SER A 600 -0.67 -18.33 -29.67
CA SER A 600 0.79 -18.33 -29.74
C SER A 600 1.29 -17.60 -30.99
N GLY A 601 0.66 -17.81 -32.15
CA GLY A 601 0.97 -17.09 -33.37
C GLY A 601 0.75 -15.58 -33.24
N ARG A 602 -0.39 -15.17 -32.64
CA ARG A 602 -0.69 -13.75 -32.38
C ARG A 602 0.33 -13.11 -31.44
N GLN A 603 0.69 -13.78 -30.36
CA GLN A 603 1.70 -13.31 -29.40
C GLN A 603 3.06 -13.10 -30.08
N GLN A 604 3.51 -14.05 -30.91
CA GLN A 604 4.78 -13.91 -31.63
C GLN A 604 4.77 -12.71 -32.59
N VAL A 605 3.69 -12.51 -33.33
CA VAL A 605 3.55 -11.37 -34.26
C VAL A 605 3.55 -10.04 -33.50
N VAL A 606 2.80 -9.97 -32.40
CA VAL A 606 2.72 -8.77 -31.57
C VAL A 606 4.05 -8.47 -30.87
N GLN A 607 4.76 -9.50 -30.39
CA GLN A 607 6.07 -9.35 -29.76
C GLN A 607 7.07 -8.71 -30.72
N LYS A 608 7.12 -9.19 -31.98
CA LYS A 608 7.96 -8.59 -33.02
C LYS A 608 7.64 -7.10 -33.20
N MET A 609 6.36 -6.73 -33.26
CA MET A 609 5.94 -5.33 -33.37
C MET A 609 6.31 -4.49 -32.13
N ARG A 610 6.23 -5.07 -30.93
CA ARG A 610 6.66 -4.43 -29.68
C ARG A 610 8.17 -4.19 -29.63
N ASP A 611 8.97 -5.11 -30.16
CA ASP A 611 10.42 -4.95 -30.23
C ASP A 611 10.82 -3.82 -31.18
N VAL A 612 10.08 -3.65 -32.29
CA VAL A 612 10.24 -2.53 -33.23
C VAL A 612 9.91 -1.20 -32.57
N LEU A 613 8.86 -1.20 -31.74
CA LEU A 613 8.44 -0.04 -30.97
C LEU A 613 9.50 0.37 -29.92
N LYS A 614 10.04 -0.61 -29.19
CA LYS A 614 11.16 -0.40 -28.24
C LYS A 614 12.42 0.10 -28.94
N ALA A 615 12.68 -0.36 -30.18
CA ALA A 615 13.79 0.11 -30.99
C ALA A 615 13.58 1.50 -31.62
N GLY A 616 12.39 2.12 -31.44
CA GLY A 616 12.08 3.45 -31.97
C GLY A 616 11.89 3.50 -33.49
N ARG A 617 11.75 2.35 -34.17
CA ARG A 617 11.54 2.28 -35.63
C ARG A 617 10.07 2.52 -36.03
N PHE A 618 9.17 2.49 -35.05
CA PHE A 618 7.73 2.71 -35.15
C PHE A 618 7.22 3.32 -33.85
N SER A 619 6.36 4.34 -33.93
CA SER A 619 5.68 4.94 -32.79
C SER A 619 4.17 4.68 -32.80
N MET A 620 3.54 4.61 -31.61
CA MET A 620 2.08 4.49 -31.48
C MET A 620 1.32 5.66 -32.10
N GLU A 621 1.97 6.81 -32.28
CA GLU A 621 1.40 8.00 -32.92
C GLU A 621 1.21 7.83 -34.43
N GLU A 622 1.96 6.93 -35.07
CA GLU A 622 1.84 6.63 -36.50
C GLU A 622 0.61 5.75 -36.81
N LEU A 623 -0.09 5.23 -35.79
CA LEU A 623 -1.31 4.48 -35.99
C LEU A 623 -2.40 5.38 -36.56
N THR A 624 -3.02 4.94 -37.65
CA THR A 624 -4.16 5.65 -38.25
C THR A 624 -5.25 5.92 -37.20
N PRO A 625 -5.74 7.16 -37.04
CA PRO A 625 -6.75 7.46 -36.03
C PRO A 625 -8.04 6.68 -36.35
N ILE A 626 -8.67 6.14 -35.30
CA ILE A 626 -10.00 5.54 -35.44
C ILE A 626 -10.92 6.69 -35.86
N ALA A 627 -11.49 6.61 -37.06
CA ALA A 627 -12.55 7.52 -37.46
C ALA A 627 -13.64 7.45 -36.38
N GLN A 628 -13.75 8.51 -35.58
CA GLN A 628 -14.81 8.63 -34.59
C GLN A 628 -16.10 8.78 -35.38
N ASN A 629 -16.78 7.66 -35.64
CA ASN A 629 -18.19 7.70 -35.93
C ASN A 629 -18.86 8.22 -34.66
N HIS A 630 -19.00 9.55 -34.59
CA HIS A 630 -20.03 10.19 -33.79
C HIS A 630 -21.38 9.71 -34.36
N GLN A 631 -21.86 8.57 -33.87
CA GLN A 631 -23.28 8.26 -33.95
C GLN A 631 -23.95 9.07 -32.85
N GLY A 632 -24.76 10.04 -33.29
CA GLY A 632 -25.68 10.81 -32.47
C GLY A 632 -26.95 10.04 -32.13
#